data_AF-A0A097EHU5-F1
#
_entry.id   AF-A0A097EHU5-F1
#
_cell.length_a   1.000
_cell.length_b   1.000
_cell.length_c   1.000
_cell.angle_alpha   90.00
_cell.angle_beta   90.00
_cell.angle_gamma   90.00
#
_symmetry.space_group_name_H-M   'P 1'
#
loop_
_entity.id
_entity.type
_entity.pdbx_description
1 polymer ?
#
loop_
_entity_poly.entity_id
_entity_poly.type
_entity_poly.pdbx_seq_one_letter_code
_entity_poly.pdbx_strand_id
1 'polypeptide(L)'
;MMWRAAFALMLALPIAAAPAPTPAPLTMPAMPLHDPWIVADAATRTYWLFTTNQAEMTGDKRLGIMAYTSRDLKHWTRPTVVFTLPDGTWANDGAWAPEVHRWRGRWYLFTTFHNETARLAKPGTHRRGTVLAVADRLGGPFTLLRDGDPIAPKELMTLDGTLHVDRAGKPWLVYAHEWVQARDGTIEALPLDATLKAAGAPRLLFRASEAPWASGRPQKEGDKIYVTDGPELFRTRTGRLLMLWSSYDDRGSYVQGVARSRSGELAGPWEQLPPLVRADSGHGMIFRRFDGGLMMVLHRPFHNARGKLYEMRDTGDSVAVVREASELDGETHPTHGG
;
A
#
# COMPACT_ATOMS: atom_id res chain seq x y z
N MET A 1 1.53 -58.10 -44.25
CA MET A 1 1.56 -56.74 -43.68
C MET A 1 1.01 -56.81 -42.27
N MET A 2 1.86 -56.77 -41.24
CA MET A 2 1.43 -56.72 -39.84
C MET A 2 1.59 -55.28 -39.33
N TRP A 3 0.51 -54.66 -38.88
CA TRP A 3 0.55 -53.40 -38.13
C TRP A 3 0.73 -53.71 -36.65
N ARG A 4 1.77 -53.16 -36.02
CA ARG A 4 1.96 -53.14 -34.57
C ARG A 4 1.47 -51.81 -34.03
N ALA A 5 0.42 -51.82 -33.21
CA ALA A 5 -0.03 -50.67 -32.45
C ALA A 5 0.89 -50.47 -31.22
N ALA A 6 1.52 -49.30 -31.13
CA ALA A 6 2.29 -48.90 -29.95
C ALA A 6 1.37 -48.22 -28.94
N PHE A 7 1.21 -48.83 -27.75
CA PHE A 7 0.54 -48.20 -26.61
C PHE A 7 1.55 -47.26 -25.91
N ALA A 8 1.27 -45.96 -25.93
CA ALA A 8 2.00 -44.98 -25.14
C ALA A 8 1.45 -44.98 -23.70
N LEU A 9 2.30 -45.37 -22.74
CA LEU A 9 1.98 -45.34 -21.32
C LEU A 9 2.11 -43.89 -20.83
N MET A 10 0.99 -43.18 -20.62
CA MET A 10 0.98 -41.88 -19.97
C MET A 10 1.22 -42.06 -18.47
N LEU A 11 2.40 -41.68 -18.00
CA LEU A 11 2.71 -41.55 -16.57
C LEU A 11 1.92 -40.37 -15.99
N ALA A 12 0.93 -40.67 -15.15
CA ALA A 12 0.24 -39.66 -14.35
C ALA A 12 1.20 -39.10 -13.29
N LEU A 13 1.51 -37.81 -13.36
CA LEU A 13 2.25 -37.11 -12.32
C LEU A 13 1.40 -37.05 -11.02
N PRO A 14 1.99 -37.26 -9.84
CA PRO A 14 1.26 -37.20 -8.59
C PRO A 14 0.74 -35.78 -8.36
N ILE A 15 -0.57 -35.65 -8.14
CA ILE A 15 -1.20 -34.41 -7.69
C ILE A 15 -0.70 -34.15 -6.27
N ALA A 16 0.10 -33.10 -6.09
CA ALA A 16 0.52 -32.67 -4.77
C ALA A 16 -0.73 -32.32 -3.94
N ALA A 17 -0.92 -33.01 -2.81
CA ALA A 17 -1.97 -32.67 -1.86
C ALA A 17 -1.77 -31.23 -1.37
N ALA A 18 -2.86 -30.46 -1.30
CA ALA A 18 -2.81 -29.12 -0.73
C ALA A 18 -2.33 -29.21 0.74
N PRO A 19 -1.41 -28.34 1.17
CA PRO A 19 -0.95 -28.34 2.57
C PRO A 19 -2.16 -28.14 3.49
N ALA A 20 -2.16 -28.86 4.63
CA ALA A 20 -3.18 -28.69 5.65
C ALA A 20 -3.26 -27.21 6.09
N PRO A 21 -4.46 -26.66 6.31
CA PRO A 21 -4.60 -25.25 6.68
C PRO A 21 -3.86 -24.99 7.99
N THR A 22 -2.89 -24.08 7.94
CA THR A 22 -2.22 -23.55 9.13
C THR A 22 -3.30 -22.95 10.05
N PRO A 23 -3.25 -23.19 11.37
CA PRO A 23 -4.19 -22.58 12.29
C PRO A 23 -4.23 -21.06 12.08
N ALA A 24 -5.45 -20.52 11.91
CA ALA A 24 -5.70 -19.09 11.71
C ALA A 24 -6.42 -18.50 12.93
N PRO A 25 -5.75 -18.38 14.11
CA PRO A 25 -6.42 -18.03 15.36
C PRO A 25 -6.68 -16.54 15.52
N LEU A 26 -6.12 -15.68 14.66
CA LEU A 26 -6.17 -14.22 14.84
C LEU A 26 -7.37 -13.61 14.12
N THR A 27 -7.91 -12.56 14.71
CA THR A 27 -8.84 -11.61 14.08
C THR A 27 -8.19 -10.23 14.09
N MET A 28 -8.62 -9.32 13.20
CA MET A 28 -8.00 -7.99 13.06
C MET A 28 -7.87 -7.17 14.35
N PRO A 29 -8.76 -7.24 15.36
CA PRO A 29 -8.59 -6.51 16.62
C PRO A 29 -7.34 -6.93 17.42
N ALA A 30 -6.85 -8.17 17.21
CA ALA A 30 -5.64 -8.69 17.82
C ALA A 30 -4.38 -8.45 16.97
N MET A 31 -4.50 -7.77 15.83
CA MET A 31 -3.42 -7.54 14.88
C MET A 31 -3.05 -6.04 14.87
N PRO A 32 -1.81 -5.65 15.23
CA PRO A 32 -1.34 -4.29 14.98
C PRO A 32 -1.20 -4.08 13.47
N LEU A 33 -1.97 -3.14 12.92
CA LEU A 33 -2.11 -2.93 11.48
C LEU A 33 -2.10 -1.44 11.16
N HIS A 34 -0.92 -0.84 11.10
CA HIS A 34 -0.72 0.46 10.47
C HIS A 34 -0.43 0.23 8.98
N ASP A 35 -1.08 1.01 8.12
CA ASP A 35 -0.94 0.96 6.65
C ASP A 35 -1.07 -0.46 6.05
N PRO A 36 -2.22 -1.15 6.26
CA PRO A 36 -2.39 -2.52 5.80
C PRO A 36 -2.50 -2.62 4.27
N TRP A 37 -1.74 -3.53 3.65
CA TRP A 37 -1.84 -3.83 2.23
C TRP A 37 -2.30 -5.26 1.96
N ILE A 38 -3.40 -5.45 1.23
CA ILE A 38 -3.94 -6.79 0.93
C ILE A 38 -3.77 -7.18 -0.53
N VAL A 39 -3.20 -8.37 -0.76
CA VAL A 39 -3.17 -9.03 -2.08
C VAL A 39 -4.04 -10.29 -2.04
N ALA A 40 -5.06 -10.34 -2.90
CA ALA A 40 -5.86 -11.54 -3.14
C ALA A 40 -5.16 -12.46 -4.15
N ASP A 41 -4.41 -13.46 -3.67
CA ASP A 41 -3.71 -14.42 -4.51
C ASP A 41 -4.68 -15.47 -5.06
N ALA A 42 -5.10 -15.29 -6.31
CA ALA A 42 -6.01 -16.20 -7.00
C ALA A 42 -5.41 -17.60 -7.19
N ALA A 43 -4.08 -17.72 -7.34
CA ALA A 43 -3.43 -19.01 -7.61
C ALA A 43 -3.53 -19.94 -6.40
N THR A 44 -3.38 -19.39 -5.20
CA THR A 44 -3.50 -20.17 -3.97
C THR A 44 -4.87 -20.04 -3.31
N ARG A 45 -5.73 -19.09 -3.72
CA ARG A 45 -6.99 -18.69 -3.04
C ARG A 45 -6.74 -18.20 -1.61
N THR A 46 -5.72 -17.35 -1.44
CA THR A 46 -5.28 -16.82 -0.14
C THR A 46 -5.18 -15.30 -0.20
N TYR A 47 -5.69 -14.61 0.81
CA TYR A 47 -5.41 -13.19 1.03
C TYR A 47 -4.12 -13.05 1.83
N TRP A 48 -3.22 -12.21 1.35
CA TRP A 48 -1.99 -11.84 2.04
C TRP A 48 -2.11 -10.40 2.52
N LEU A 49 -1.90 -10.15 3.82
CA LEU A 49 -1.90 -8.82 4.40
C LEU A 49 -0.48 -8.47 4.84
N PHE A 50 0.11 -7.44 4.25
CA PHE A 50 1.45 -6.94 4.56
C PHE A 50 1.37 -5.70 5.47
N THR A 51 2.26 -5.63 6.46
CA THR A 51 2.42 -4.48 7.37
C THR A 51 3.83 -4.50 7.99
N THR A 52 4.22 -3.42 8.67
CA THR A 52 5.49 -3.34 9.41
C THR A 52 5.65 -4.53 10.35
N ASN A 53 6.85 -5.11 10.40
CA ASN A 53 7.15 -6.21 11.31
C ASN A 53 7.02 -5.74 12.77
N GLN A 54 6.27 -6.49 13.55
CA GLN A 54 6.09 -6.27 14.98
C GLN A 54 6.67 -7.46 15.75
N ALA A 55 7.67 -7.20 16.60
CA ALA A 55 8.44 -8.24 17.27
C ALA A 55 7.57 -9.11 18.21
N GLU A 56 6.51 -8.54 18.79
CA GLU A 56 5.53 -9.26 19.60
C GLU A 56 4.71 -10.29 18.79
N MET A 57 4.58 -10.07 17.47
CA MET A 57 3.82 -10.96 16.60
C MET A 57 4.70 -12.06 15.99
N THR A 58 5.93 -11.72 15.59
CA THR A 58 6.83 -12.62 14.85
C THR A 58 7.96 -13.20 15.71
N GLY A 59 8.31 -12.58 16.83
CA GLY A 59 9.52 -12.87 17.61
C GLY A 59 10.81 -12.30 17.01
N ASP A 60 10.75 -11.66 15.84
CA ASP A 60 11.91 -11.09 15.15
C ASP A 60 11.98 -9.58 15.39
N LYS A 61 13.11 -9.10 15.91
CA LYS A 61 13.33 -7.68 16.22
C LYS A 61 13.92 -6.89 15.07
N ARG A 62 14.23 -7.53 13.94
CA ARG A 62 14.81 -6.84 12.78
C ARG A 62 13.76 -5.94 12.14
N LEU A 63 14.24 -4.79 11.67
CA LEU A 63 13.44 -3.83 10.92
C LEU A 63 13.03 -4.45 9.57
N GLY A 64 11.74 -4.49 9.26
CA GLY A 64 11.27 -5.24 8.11
C GLY A 64 9.75 -5.32 8.02
N ILE A 65 9.27 -6.20 7.14
CA ILE A 65 7.85 -6.38 6.82
C ILE A 65 7.43 -7.80 7.18
N MET A 66 6.26 -7.91 7.80
CA MET A 66 5.60 -9.18 8.08
C MET A 66 4.34 -9.32 7.23
N ALA A 67 3.91 -10.57 7.02
CA ALA A 67 2.67 -10.87 6.32
C ALA A 67 1.80 -11.87 7.08
N TYR A 68 0.50 -11.58 7.17
CA TYR A 68 -0.54 -12.50 7.61
C TYR A 68 -1.18 -13.16 6.38
N THR A 69 -1.77 -14.33 6.57
CA THR A 69 -2.58 -14.99 5.52
C THR A 69 -3.97 -15.33 6.02
N SER A 70 -4.96 -15.26 5.13
CA SER A 70 -6.34 -15.63 5.40
C SER A 70 -7.02 -16.25 4.18
N ARG A 71 -8.03 -17.09 4.42
CA ARG A 71 -8.91 -17.64 3.38
C ARG A 71 -10.24 -16.91 3.27
N ASP A 72 -10.63 -16.16 4.30
CA ASP A 72 -11.97 -15.60 4.47
C ASP A 72 -11.96 -14.13 4.91
N LEU A 73 -10.79 -13.49 5.04
CA LEU A 73 -10.56 -12.14 5.55
C LEU A 73 -10.90 -11.93 7.03
N LYS A 74 -11.40 -12.96 7.71
CA LYS A 74 -11.83 -12.93 9.10
C LYS A 74 -10.82 -13.59 10.02
N HIS A 75 -10.38 -14.78 9.65
CA HIS A 75 -9.45 -15.58 10.41
C HIS A 75 -8.07 -15.51 9.75
N TRP A 76 -7.08 -15.08 10.51
CA TRP A 76 -5.72 -14.82 10.05
C TRP A 76 -4.72 -15.73 10.76
N THR A 77 -3.76 -16.26 10.01
CA THR A 77 -2.61 -17.00 10.55
C THR A 77 -1.72 -16.09 11.38
N ARG A 78 -0.88 -16.66 12.26
CA ARG A 78 0.26 -15.88 12.78
C ARG A 78 1.11 -15.36 11.62
N PRO A 79 1.67 -14.14 11.72
CA PRO A 79 2.40 -13.56 10.61
C PRO A 79 3.80 -14.18 10.49
N THR A 80 4.32 -14.15 9.27
CA THR A 80 5.72 -14.50 8.97
C THR A 80 6.47 -13.27 8.48
N VAL A 81 7.73 -13.11 8.88
CA VAL A 81 8.60 -12.07 8.32
C VAL A 81 8.89 -12.41 6.85
N VAL A 82 8.57 -11.49 5.94
CA VAL A 82 8.76 -11.67 4.49
C VAL A 82 9.92 -10.84 3.94
N PHE A 83 10.33 -9.82 4.67
CA PHE A 83 11.46 -8.95 4.35
C PHE A 83 12.10 -8.42 5.63
N THR A 84 13.42 -8.34 5.65
CA THR A 84 14.18 -7.61 6.66
C THR A 84 15.19 -6.72 5.98
N LEU A 85 15.33 -5.48 6.44
CA LEU A 85 16.36 -4.57 5.97
C LEU A 85 17.74 -5.19 6.29
N PRO A 86 18.61 -5.43 5.29
CA PRO A 86 19.96 -5.89 5.52
C PRO A 86 20.80 -4.87 6.29
N ASP A 87 21.76 -5.36 7.07
CA ASP A 87 22.75 -4.53 7.73
C ASP A 87 23.63 -3.79 6.71
N GLY A 88 24.20 -2.66 7.12
CA GLY A 88 25.10 -1.86 6.28
C GLY A 88 24.41 -1.00 5.21
N THR A 89 23.07 -1.00 5.16
CA THR A 89 22.31 -0.03 4.35
C THR A 89 22.34 1.36 4.99
N TRP A 90 21.90 2.38 4.24
CA TRP A 90 21.84 3.75 4.74
C TRP A 90 20.75 3.97 5.79
N ALA A 91 19.70 3.14 5.79
CA ALA A 91 18.53 3.27 6.64
C ALA A 91 18.75 2.55 7.98
N ASN A 92 18.15 3.09 9.05
CA ASN A 92 18.21 2.48 10.37
C ASN A 92 16.85 2.43 11.08
N ASP A 93 15.80 2.97 10.46
CA ASP A 93 14.44 3.00 10.99
C ASP A 93 13.42 3.11 9.85
N GLY A 94 12.13 2.96 10.15
CA GLY A 94 11.03 3.02 9.19
C GLY A 94 10.33 1.67 9.02
N ALA A 95 10.48 1.07 7.83
CA ALA A 95 9.67 -0.07 7.37
C ALA A 95 8.16 0.25 7.35
N TRP A 96 7.82 1.47 6.95
CA TRP A 96 6.44 1.96 6.89
C TRP A 96 5.75 1.62 5.58
N ALA A 97 4.42 1.57 5.61
CA ALA A 97 3.55 1.49 4.44
C ALA A 97 4.01 0.49 3.35
N PRO A 98 4.10 -0.82 3.67
CA PRO A 98 4.52 -1.79 2.68
C PRO A 98 3.42 -2.05 1.64
N GLU A 99 3.74 -1.84 0.36
CA GLU A 99 2.89 -2.25 -0.74
C GLU A 99 3.56 -3.36 -1.56
N VAL A 100 2.79 -4.37 -1.95
CA VAL A 100 3.27 -5.49 -2.75
C VAL A 100 2.54 -5.55 -4.09
N HIS A 101 3.29 -5.32 -5.16
CA HIS A 101 2.80 -5.23 -6.52
C HIS A 101 3.35 -6.35 -7.39
N ARG A 102 2.55 -6.84 -8.34
CA ARG A 102 3.03 -7.77 -9.37
C ARG A 102 3.51 -7.00 -10.59
N TRP A 103 4.77 -7.20 -10.97
CA TRP A 103 5.35 -6.57 -12.16
C TRP A 103 6.21 -7.58 -12.92
N ARG A 104 5.98 -7.72 -14.23
CA ARG A 104 6.76 -8.61 -15.13
C ARG A 104 7.00 -10.02 -14.56
N GLY A 105 5.96 -10.62 -13.99
CA GLY A 105 5.98 -11.98 -13.47
C GLY A 105 6.56 -12.16 -12.06
N ARG A 106 7.10 -11.11 -11.43
CA ARG A 106 7.67 -11.14 -10.08
C ARG A 106 6.88 -10.23 -9.13
N TRP A 107 7.13 -10.37 -7.84
CA TRP A 107 6.52 -9.56 -6.79
C TRP A 107 7.51 -8.52 -6.30
N TYR A 108 7.08 -7.27 -6.20
CA TYR A 108 7.90 -6.15 -5.77
C TYR A 108 7.27 -5.54 -4.52
N LEU A 109 8.08 -5.44 -3.48
CA LEU A 109 7.75 -4.77 -2.24
C LEU A 109 8.29 -3.34 -2.29
N PHE A 110 7.41 -2.38 -2.07
CA PHE A 110 7.71 -0.97 -1.86
C PHE A 110 7.47 -0.68 -0.39
N THR A 111 8.46 -0.11 0.30
CA THR A 111 8.28 0.27 1.71
C THR A 111 9.22 1.42 2.05
N THR A 112 8.78 2.30 2.95
CA THR A 112 9.51 3.52 3.30
C THR A 112 10.45 3.30 4.47
N PHE A 113 11.68 3.76 4.30
CA PHE A 113 12.71 3.77 5.34
C PHE A 113 13.23 5.19 5.57
N HIS A 114 13.83 5.42 6.72
CA HIS A 114 14.50 6.67 7.03
C HIS A 114 15.78 6.48 7.84
N ASN A 115 16.54 7.56 7.93
CA ASN A 115 17.67 7.70 8.84
C ASN A 115 17.80 9.16 9.26
N GLU A 116 17.48 9.46 10.52
CA GLU A 116 17.53 10.83 11.06
C GLU A 116 18.93 11.42 11.14
N THR A 117 19.97 10.57 11.18
CA THR A 117 21.38 11.00 11.19
C THR A 117 21.85 11.42 9.79
N ALA A 118 21.21 10.94 8.73
CA ALA A 118 21.47 11.32 7.35
C ALA A 118 20.74 12.63 7.00
N ARG A 119 21.22 13.76 7.56
CA ARG A 119 20.62 15.09 7.36
C ARG A 119 20.66 15.54 5.90
N LEU A 120 19.62 16.24 5.46
CA LEU A 120 19.56 16.89 4.15
C LEU A 120 19.84 18.40 4.30
N ALA A 121 19.93 19.10 3.17
CA ALA A 121 20.29 20.53 3.14
C ALA A 121 19.31 21.43 3.92
N LYS A 122 18.02 21.07 3.98
CA LYS A 122 17.01 21.85 4.71
C LYS A 122 17.05 21.50 6.20
N PRO A 123 17.10 22.48 7.13
CA PRO A 123 17.06 22.19 8.56
C PRO A 123 15.85 21.36 8.98
N GLY A 124 16.06 20.41 9.89
CA GLY A 124 15.01 19.51 10.39
C GLY A 124 14.66 18.34 9.45
N THR A 125 15.24 18.30 8.24
CA THR A 125 15.00 17.19 7.30
C THR A 125 16.11 16.15 7.34
N HIS A 126 15.77 14.93 6.93
CA HIS A 126 16.68 13.78 6.89
C HIS A 126 16.28 12.85 5.75
N ARG A 127 17.16 11.93 5.39
CA ARG A 127 16.93 10.98 4.32
C ARG A 127 15.76 10.07 4.68
N ARG A 128 14.70 10.11 3.86
CA ARG A 128 13.53 9.24 3.94
C ARG A 128 13.07 8.93 2.52
N GLY A 129 12.78 7.67 2.25
CA GLY A 129 12.34 7.27 0.92
C GLY A 129 11.91 5.82 0.83
N THR A 130 11.07 5.55 -0.16
CA THR A 130 10.63 4.21 -0.50
C THR A 130 11.75 3.42 -1.18
N VAL A 131 12.09 2.28 -0.61
CA VAL A 131 13.04 1.31 -1.17
C VAL A 131 12.30 0.19 -1.90
N LEU A 132 13.00 -0.53 -2.75
CA LEU A 132 12.44 -1.60 -3.56
C LEU A 132 13.07 -2.94 -3.19
N ALA A 133 12.26 -3.97 -2.97
CA ALA A 133 12.70 -5.35 -2.84
C ALA A 133 11.90 -6.27 -3.78
N VAL A 134 12.46 -7.42 -4.16
CA VAL A 134 11.84 -8.33 -5.14
C VAL A 134 11.82 -9.77 -4.65
N ALA A 135 10.75 -10.49 -4.99
CA ALA A 135 10.60 -11.92 -4.74
C ALA A 135 9.97 -12.62 -5.95
N ASP A 136 10.26 -13.91 -6.08
CA ASP A 136 9.61 -14.76 -7.10
C ASP A 136 8.25 -15.28 -6.63
N ARG A 137 7.96 -15.19 -5.33
CA ARG A 137 6.71 -15.61 -4.69
C ARG A 137 6.16 -14.50 -3.81
N LEU A 138 4.84 -14.42 -3.68
CA LEU A 138 4.16 -13.35 -2.94
C LEU A 138 4.59 -13.28 -1.47
N GLY A 139 4.79 -14.43 -0.84
CA GLY A 139 5.26 -14.53 0.56
C GLY A 139 6.76 -14.32 0.76
N GLY A 140 7.50 -13.90 -0.28
CA GLY A 140 8.94 -13.72 -0.19
C GLY A 140 9.74 -15.05 -0.18
N PRO A 141 10.97 -15.02 0.36
CA PRO A 141 11.63 -13.85 0.94
C PRO A 141 11.90 -12.78 -0.12
N PHE A 142 11.66 -11.52 0.22
CA PHE A 142 12.02 -10.39 -0.63
C PHE A 142 13.49 -10.04 -0.48
N THR A 143 14.16 -9.81 -1.60
CA THR A 143 15.57 -9.40 -1.67
C THR A 143 15.65 -7.92 -2.02
N LEU A 144 16.39 -7.15 -1.21
CA LEU A 144 16.59 -5.73 -1.43
C LEU A 144 17.23 -5.47 -2.80
N LEU A 145 16.75 -4.45 -3.51
CA LEU A 145 17.33 -3.97 -4.75
C LEU A 145 18.08 -2.66 -4.53
N ARG A 146 18.96 -2.34 -5.48
CA ARG A 146 19.66 -1.04 -5.57
C ARG A 146 20.47 -0.70 -4.31
N ASP A 147 21.00 -1.71 -3.63
CA ASP A 147 21.74 -1.55 -2.37
C ASP A 147 20.96 -0.75 -1.29
N GLY A 148 19.63 -0.74 -1.40
CA GLY A 148 18.73 0.00 -0.52
C GLY A 148 18.50 1.45 -0.90
N ASP A 149 19.09 1.98 -1.97
CA ASP A 149 18.84 3.36 -2.37
C ASP A 149 17.35 3.58 -2.74
N PRO A 150 16.74 4.69 -2.25
CA PRO A 150 15.34 4.97 -2.47
C PRO A 150 15.06 5.22 -3.95
N ILE A 151 13.80 5.02 -4.36
CA ILE A 151 13.43 5.13 -5.77
C ILE A 151 13.49 6.58 -6.25
N ALA A 152 12.90 7.49 -5.49
CA ALA A 152 13.01 8.94 -5.68
C ALA A 152 14.42 9.45 -5.30
N PRO A 153 14.83 10.64 -5.81
CA PRO A 153 16.10 11.26 -5.43
C PRO A 153 16.26 11.37 -3.91
N LYS A 154 17.45 11.01 -3.38
CA LYS A 154 17.72 10.91 -1.93
C LYS A 154 17.70 12.26 -1.21
N GLU A 155 17.74 13.36 -1.95
CA GLU A 155 17.64 14.74 -1.48
C GLU A 155 16.18 15.15 -1.19
N LEU A 156 15.22 14.34 -1.64
CA LEU A 156 13.81 14.48 -1.32
C LEU A 156 13.45 13.57 -0.14
N MET A 157 12.76 14.13 0.83
CA MET A 157 12.20 13.46 1.99
C MET A 157 10.81 12.96 1.59
N THR A 158 10.76 11.71 1.13
CA THR A 158 9.59 11.10 0.48
C THR A 158 9.12 9.87 1.23
N LEU A 159 7.83 9.55 1.11
CA LEU A 159 7.22 8.38 1.74
C LEU A 159 6.09 7.83 0.87
N ASP A 160 5.59 6.66 1.28
CA ASP A 160 4.41 5.98 0.72
C ASP A 160 4.41 5.85 -0.80
N GLY A 161 5.52 5.37 -1.36
CA GLY A 161 5.65 5.15 -2.79
C GLY A 161 4.87 3.94 -3.28
N THR A 162 3.86 4.17 -4.13
CA THR A 162 3.06 3.15 -4.81
C THR A 162 3.46 2.97 -6.28
N LEU A 163 3.24 1.77 -6.83
CA LEU A 163 3.42 1.50 -8.27
C LEU A 163 2.12 1.78 -9.04
N HIS A 164 2.18 2.70 -10.00
CA HIS A 164 1.14 2.89 -11.01
C HIS A 164 1.63 2.46 -12.39
N VAL A 165 0.84 1.65 -13.10
CA VAL A 165 1.09 1.32 -14.50
C VAL A 165 0.06 2.03 -15.37
N ASP A 166 0.53 2.90 -16.27
CA ASP A 166 -0.35 3.67 -17.15
C ASP A 166 -0.96 2.79 -18.27
N ARG A 167 -1.87 3.36 -19.07
CA ARG A 167 -2.53 2.63 -20.16
C ARG A 167 -1.57 2.18 -21.26
N ALA A 168 -0.42 2.83 -21.40
CA ALA A 168 0.63 2.45 -22.34
C ALA A 168 1.56 1.37 -21.75
N GLY A 169 1.30 0.89 -20.53
CA GLY A 169 2.11 -0.11 -19.85
C GLY A 169 3.40 0.46 -19.25
N LYS A 170 3.53 1.78 -19.12
CA LYS A 170 4.71 2.40 -18.52
C LYS A 170 4.53 2.50 -17.00
N PRO A 171 5.53 2.06 -16.22
CA PRO A 171 5.48 2.16 -14.77
C PRO A 171 5.82 3.56 -14.28
N TRP A 172 5.19 3.95 -13.18
CA TRP A 172 5.38 5.21 -12.47
C TRP A 172 5.43 4.90 -10.97
N LEU A 173 6.32 5.58 -10.25
CA LEU A 173 6.20 5.70 -8.80
C LEU A 173 5.30 6.89 -8.53
N VAL A 174 4.27 6.72 -7.70
CA VAL A 174 3.51 7.84 -7.13
C VAL A 174 3.79 7.86 -5.64
N TYR A 175 4.15 9.01 -5.09
CA TYR A 175 4.63 9.10 -3.70
C TYR A 175 4.22 10.43 -3.06
N ALA A 176 4.29 10.48 -1.74
CA ALA A 176 4.18 11.72 -0.98
C ALA A 176 5.57 12.34 -0.77
N HIS A 177 5.70 13.62 -1.11
CA HIS A 177 6.83 14.45 -0.72
C HIS A 177 6.44 15.18 0.57
N GLU A 178 7.15 14.83 1.64
CA GLU A 178 6.71 15.09 2.99
C GLU A 178 6.66 16.59 3.31
N TRP A 179 5.60 16.97 4.03
CA TRP A 179 5.36 18.32 4.53
C TRP A 179 6.52 18.92 5.35
N VAL A 180 7.37 18.10 5.97
CA VAL A 180 8.57 18.59 6.67
C VAL A 180 9.50 19.34 5.69
N GLN A 181 9.63 18.82 4.47
CA GLN A 181 10.39 19.45 3.41
C GLN A 181 9.53 20.39 2.53
N ALA A 182 8.32 19.99 2.16
CA ALA A 182 7.46 20.74 1.23
C ALA A 182 6.59 21.83 1.89
N ARG A 183 6.40 21.79 3.23
CA ARG A 183 5.41 22.53 4.02
C ARG A 183 3.97 22.15 3.66
N ASP A 184 3.53 22.51 2.46
CA ASP A 184 2.31 21.99 1.87
C ASP A 184 2.67 20.68 1.15
N GLY A 185 2.45 19.55 1.82
CA GLY A 185 2.77 18.21 1.31
C GLY A 185 2.21 17.99 -0.08
N THR A 186 2.96 17.26 -0.90
CA THR A 186 2.60 17.06 -2.31
C THR A 186 2.55 15.60 -2.67
N ILE A 187 1.59 15.22 -3.49
CA ILE A 187 1.66 13.96 -4.21
C ILE A 187 2.34 14.21 -5.55
N GLU A 188 3.37 13.43 -5.84
CA GLU A 188 4.18 13.53 -7.06
C GLU A 188 4.23 12.18 -7.78
N ALA A 189 4.52 12.22 -9.08
CA ALA A 189 4.74 11.03 -9.89
C ALA A 189 6.12 11.06 -10.56
N LEU A 190 6.88 9.97 -10.47
CA LEU A 190 8.19 9.80 -11.08
C LEU A 190 8.10 8.69 -12.15
N PRO A 191 8.42 8.99 -13.42
CA PRO A 191 8.44 7.96 -14.46
C PRO A 191 9.50 6.92 -14.13
N LEU A 192 9.17 5.64 -14.31
CA LEU A 192 10.10 4.54 -14.12
C LEU A 192 10.39 3.81 -15.44
N ASP A 193 11.55 3.18 -15.51
CA ASP A 193 11.85 2.22 -16.55
C ASP A 193 11.29 0.82 -16.24
N ALA A 194 11.50 -0.10 -17.17
CA ALA A 194 11.14 -1.52 -17.05
C ALA A 194 11.66 -2.23 -15.79
N THR A 195 12.78 -1.75 -15.24
CA THR A 195 13.46 -2.26 -14.05
C THR A 195 13.05 -1.52 -12.77
N LEU A 196 12.07 -0.62 -12.87
CA LEU A 196 11.55 0.22 -11.80
C LEU A 196 12.59 1.23 -11.26
N LYS A 197 13.52 1.66 -12.11
CA LYS A 197 14.43 2.79 -11.82
C LYS A 197 13.86 4.10 -12.36
N ALA A 198 14.20 5.20 -11.72
CA ALA A 198 13.81 6.54 -12.17
C ALA A 198 14.27 6.79 -13.63
N ALA A 199 13.35 7.24 -14.48
CA ALA A 199 13.56 7.43 -15.91
C ALA A 199 13.22 8.87 -16.37
N GLY A 200 13.30 9.84 -15.46
CA GLY A 200 13.02 11.24 -15.71
C GLY A 200 12.80 12.03 -14.43
N ALA A 201 12.37 13.28 -14.56
CA ALA A 201 12.06 14.13 -13.42
C ALA A 201 10.67 13.82 -12.84
N PRO A 202 10.48 14.01 -11.51
CA PRO A 202 9.16 13.92 -10.91
C PRO A 202 8.26 15.06 -11.41
N ARG A 203 6.95 14.81 -11.41
CA ARG A 203 5.91 15.80 -11.69
C ARG A 203 4.98 15.94 -10.49
N LEU A 204 4.67 17.18 -10.13
CA LEU A 204 3.63 17.48 -9.16
C LEU A 204 2.26 17.04 -9.71
N LEU A 205 1.49 16.30 -8.91
CA LEU A 205 0.11 15.95 -9.23
C LEU A 205 -0.87 16.92 -8.57
N PHE A 206 -0.71 17.12 -7.26
CA PHE A 206 -1.43 18.13 -6.47
C PHE A 206 -0.74 18.32 -5.11
N ARG A 207 -1.09 19.41 -4.42
CA ARG A 207 -0.76 19.66 -3.01
C ARG A 207 -1.95 19.33 -2.10
N ALA A 208 -1.70 19.01 -0.84
CA ALA A 208 -2.77 18.74 0.12
C ALA A 208 -3.74 19.92 0.28
N SER A 209 -3.24 21.17 0.26
CA SER A 209 -4.08 22.36 0.39
C SER A 209 -5.10 22.55 -0.75
N GLU A 210 -4.94 21.85 -1.88
CA GLU A 210 -5.92 21.87 -2.98
C GLU A 210 -7.22 21.15 -2.62
N ALA A 211 -7.22 20.34 -1.56
CA ALA A 211 -8.40 19.66 -1.06
C ALA A 211 -9.17 20.57 -0.09
N PRO A 212 -10.42 20.95 -0.38
CA PRO A 212 -11.18 21.88 0.46
C PRO A 212 -11.43 21.40 1.90
N TRP A 213 -11.32 20.09 2.12
CA TRP A 213 -11.51 19.46 3.42
C TRP A 213 -10.20 19.30 4.22
N ALA A 214 -9.03 19.46 3.59
CA ALA A 214 -7.75 19.32 4.27
C ALA A 214 -7.43 20.58 5.07
N SER A 215 -7.06 20.40 6.33
CA SER A 215 -6.75 21.51 7.24
C SER A 215 -5.30 21.46 7.67
N GLY A 216 -4.55 22.49 7.29
CA GLY A 216 -3.15 22.60 7.63
C GLY A 216 -2.95 23.07 9.07
N ARG A 217 -1.94 22.53 9.74
CA ARG A 217 -1.59 22.91 11.11
C ARG A 217 -0.75 24.20 11.11
N PRO A 218 -1.15 25.25 11.83
CA PRO A 218 -0.34 26.47 11.95
C PRO A 218 1.04 26.18 12.53
N GLN A 219 2.07 26.82 11.98
CA GLN A 219 3.44 26.81 12.50
C GLN A 219 3.78 28.11 13.21
N LYS A 220 4.83 28.10 14.03
CA LYS A 220 5.31 29.31 14.73
C LYS A 220 5.70 30.43 13.77
N GLU A 221 6.19 30.07 12.58
CA GLU A 221 6.61 31.04 11.56
C GLU A 221 5.46 31.59 10.69
N GLY A 222 4.20 31.22 10.98
CA GLY A 222 3.01 31.72 10.28
C GLY A 222 2.53 30.88 9.09
N ASP A 223 3.37 29.98 8.56
CA ASP A 223 2.96 29.02 7.53
C ASP A 223 2.03 27.93 8.11
N LYS A 224 1.22 27.30 7.26
CA LYS A 224 0.53 26.05 7.58
C LYS A 224 1.27 24.87 6.96
N ILE A 225 1.35 23.76 7.69
CA ILE A 225 1.81 22.47 7.16
C ILE A 225 0.62 21.60 6.81
N TYR A 226 0.67 20.93 5.67
CA TYR A 226 -0.39 20.03 5.22
C TYR A 226 0.20 18.66 4.92
N VAL A 227 -0.36 17.62 5.51
CA VAL A 227 0.12 16.24 5.33
C VAL A 227 -0.44 15.66 4.03
N THR A 228 0.36 14.85 3.35
CA THR A 228 -0.06 13.98 2.24
C THR A 228 0.51 12.60 2.52
N ASP A 229 -0.34 11.59 2.65
CA ASP A 229 0.06 10.21 2.95
C ASP A 229 -0.72 9.22 2.06
N GLY A 230 -0.20 7.99 1.94
CA GLY A 230 -0.86 6.82 1.37
C GLY A 230 -1.53 6.99 0.01
N PRO A 231 -0.84 7.49 -1.04
CA PRO A 231 -1.41 7.52 -2.38
C PRO A 231 -1.60 6.09 -2.92
N GLU A 232 -2.82 5.71 -3.31
CA GLU A 232 -3.10 4.47 -4.03
C GLU A 232 -3.96 4.76 -5.27
N LEU A 233 -3.57 4.23 -6.42
CA LEU A 233 -4.25 4.49 -7.69
C LEU A 233 -5.25 3.38 -8.00
N PHE A 234 -6.50 3.77 -8.25
CA PHE A 234 -7.57 2.85 -8.64
C PHE A 234 -8.19 3.28 -9.98
N ARG A 235 -8.30 2.35 -10.93
CA ARG A 235 -9.00 2.58 -12.19
C ARG A 235 -10.41 1.99 -12.13
N THR A 236 -11.42 2.85 -12.30
CA THR A 236 -12.82 2.44 -12.28
C THR A 236 -13.19 1.60 -13.51
N ARG A 237 -14.34 0.94 -13.46
CA ARG A 237 -14.92 0.16 -14.56
C ARG A 237 -15.21 0.97 -15.82
N THR A 238 -15.35 2.30 -15.73
CA THR A 238 -15.51 3.19 -16.89
C THR A 238 -14.18 3.81 -17.33
N GLY A 239 -13.07 3.42 -16.72
CA GLY A 239 -11.72 3.84 -17.08
C GLY A 239 -11.24 5.13 -16.44
N ARG A 240 -12.01 5.73 -15.51
CA ARG A 240 -11.58 6.89 -14.72
C ARG A 240 -10.45 6.48 -13.78
N LEU A 241 -9.50 7.39 -13.57
CA LEU A 241 -8.40 7.18 -12.63
C LEU A 241 -8.70 7.95 -11.35
N LEU A 242 -8.74 7.23 -10.24
CA LEU A 242 -8.86 7.77 -8.89
C LEU A 242 -7.53 7.59 -8.15
N MET A 243 -7.35 8.41 -7.12
CA MET A 243 -6.29 8.26 -6.15
C MET A 243 -6.90 8.31 -4.75
N LEU A 244 -6.79 7.24 -3.99
CA LEU A 244 -6.93 7.30 -2.53
C LEU A 244 -5.70 8.00 -1.97
N TRP A 245 -5.88 8.83 -0.96
CA TRP A 245 -4.79 9.48 -0.23
C TRP A 245 -5.33 9.99 1.10
N SER A 246 -4.45 10.33 2.03
CA SER A 246 -4.85 10.75 3.37
C SER A 246 -4.20 12.06 3.82
N SER A 247 -4.91 12.75 4.71
CA SER A 247 -4.48 13.99 5.36
C SER A 247 -5.30 14.20 6.64
N TYR A 248 -5.22 15.40 7.23
CA TYR A 248 -5.99 15.80 8.40
C TYR A 248 -7.10 16.78 8.03
N ASP A 249 -8.27 16.63 8.64
CA ASP A 249 -9.39 17.57 8.49
C ASP A 249 -9.35 18.72 9.51
N ASP A 250 -10.33 19.61 9.44
CA ASP A 250 -10.48 20.79 10.32
C ASP A 250 -10.70 20.45 11.80
N ARG A 251 -11.03 19.20 12.11
CA ARG A 251 -11.13 18.67 13.49
C ARG A 251 -9.82 18.08 13.97
N GLY A 252 -8.77 18.08 13.13
CA GLY A 252 -7.49 17.46 13.41
C GLY A 252 -7.51 15.93 13.33
N SER A 253 -8.54 15.33 12.73
CA SER A 253 -8.67 13.88 12.59
C SER A 253 -8.04 13.40 11.29
N TYR A 254 -7.37 12.24 11.31
CA TYR A 254 -6.85 11.62 10.09
C TYR A 254 -8.01 11.10 9.23
N VAL A 255 -7.97 11.35 7.92
CA VAL A 255 -9.09 11.03 7.01
C VAL A 255 -8.63 10.34 5.74
N GLN A 256 -9.49 9.45 5.23
CA GLN A 256 -9.34 8.81 3.94
C GLN A 256 -9.98 9.70 2.88
N GLY A 257 -9.16 10.32 2.05
CA GLY A 257 -9.57 11.10 0.90
C GLY A 257 -9.66 10.26 -0.38
N VAL A 258 -10.22 10.89 -1.41
CA VAL A 258 -10.14 10.41 -2.79
C VAL A 258 -10.08 11.61 -3.75
N ALA A 259 -9.18 11.53 -4.72
CA ALA A 259 -9.06 12.48 -5.82
C ALA A 259 -9.38 11.79 -7.14
N ARG A 260 -9.91 12.54 -8.11
CA ARG A 260 -10.27 12.05 -9.44
C ARG A 260 -9.46 12.78 -10.51
N SER A 261 -8.76 12.05 -11.35
CA SER A 261 -8.16 12.63 -12.55
C SER A 261 -9.24 12.92 -13.59
N ARG A 262 -9.40 14.20 -13.95
CA ARG A 262 -10.40 14.64 -14.95
C ARG A 262 -10.08 14.11 -16.36
N SER A 263 -8.80 13.93 -16.69
CA SER A 263 -8.38 13.31 -17.95
C SER A 263 -8.48 11.78 -17.95
N GLY A 264 -8.52 11.15 -16.77
CA GLY A 264 -8.41 9.70 -16.61
C GLY A 264 -6.97 9.17 -16.70
N GLU A 265 -5.98 10.06 -16.78
CA GLU A 265 -4.55 9.77 -16.81
C GLU A 265 -3.83 10.43 -15.64
N LEU A 266 -2.61 9.96 -15.34
CA LEU A 266 -1.83 10.42 -14.19
C LEU A 266 -1.55 11.93 -14.22
N ALA A 267 -1.49 12.54 -15.41
CA ALA A 267 -1.26 13.97 -15.60
C ALA A 267 -2.36 14.87 -15.01
N GLY A 268 -3.51 14.32 -14.61
CA GLY A 268 -4.61 15.11 -14.04
C GLY A 268 -5.31 15.98 -15.10
N PRO A 269 -5.82 17.17 -14.75
CA PRO A 269 -5.83 17.76 -13.40
C PRO A 269 -6.60 16.89 -12.41
N TRP A 270 -6.22 16.95 -11.13
CA TRP A 270 -6.80 16.17 -10.05
C TRP A 270 -7.87 16.98 -9.33
N GLU A 271 -9.10 16.48 -9.39
CA GLU A 271 -10.25 17.01 -8.66
C GLU A 271 -10.33 16.35 -7.28
N GLN A 272 -10.27 17.16 -6.22
CA GLN A 272 -10.38 16.68 -4.85
C GLN A 272 -11.85 16.45 -4.49
N LEU A 273 -12.22 15.21 -4.16
CA LEU A 273 -13.59 14.85 -3.79
C LEU A 273 -13.77 14.92 -2.26
N PRO A 274 -15.01 14.91 -1.74
CA PRO A 274 -15.25 14.78 -0.30
C PRO A 274 -14.58 13.53 0.30
N PRO A 275 -14.17 13.57 1.58
CA PRO A 275 -13.56 12.41 2.23
C PRO A 275 -14.44 11.17 2.17
N LEU A 276 -13.81 10.02 1.93
CA LEU A 276 -14.44 8.72 1.77
C LEU A 276 -14.74 8.09 3.13
N VAL A 277 -13.80 8.18 4.09
CA VAL A 277 -13.93 7.69 5.47
C VAL A 277 -13.31 8.70 6.42
N ARG A 278 -13.98 8.95 7.56
CA ARG A 278 -13.51 9.83 8.64
C ARG A 278 -13.27 9.03 9.91
N ALA A 279 -13.20 9.70 11.06
CA ALA A 279 -13.00 9.11 12.39
C ALA A 279 -11.62 8.45 12.51
N ASP A 280 -10.58 9.24 12.26
CA ASP A 280 -9.18 8.86 12.43
C ASP A 280 -8.77 7.64 11.60
N SER A 281 -9.22 7.64 10.34
CA SER A 281 -9.08 6.53 9.40
C SER A 281 -8.32 6.99 8.17
N GLY A 282 -7.37 6.21 7.68
CA GLY A 282 -6.67 6.56 6.45
C GLY A 282 -5.67 5.52 6.00
N HIS A 283 -4.87 5.91 5.01
CA HIS A 283 -3.93 5.03 4.32
C HIS A 283 -4.59 3.73 3.85
N GLY A 284 -5.72 3.89 3.15
CA GLY A 284 -6.52 2.80 2.64
C GLY A 284 -6.08 2.34 1.27
N MET A 285 -6.31 1.05 1.01
CA MET A 285 -6.12 0.44 -0.30
C MET A 285 -7.34 -0.37 -0.74
N ILE A 286 -7.62 -0.40 -2.04
CA ILE A 286 -8.74 -1.13 -2.63
C ILE A 286 -8.28 -2.45 -3.24
N PHE A 287 -9.00 -3.53 -2.90
CA PHE A 287 -8.78 -4.85 -3.47
C PHE A 287 -10.10 -5.53 -3.85
N ARG A 288 -10.00 -6.62 -4.62
CA ARG A 288 -11.16 -7.46 -4.94
C ARG A 288 -11.10 -8.76 -4.16
N ARG A 289 -12.22 -9.12 -3.55
CA ARG A 289 -12.45 -10.46 -3.03
C ARG A 289 -12.48 -11.48 -4.16
N PHE A 290 -12.35 -12.74 -3.75
CA PHE A 290 -12.45 -13.90 -4.62
C PHE A 290 -13.82 -14.12 -5.29
N ASP A 291 -14.88 -13.48 -4.79
CA ASP A 291 -16.21 -13.45 -5.40
C ASP A 291 -16.45 -12.21 -6.31
N GLY A 292 -15.42 -11.38 -6.48
CA GLY A 292 -15.48 -10.15 -7.29
C GLY A 292 -15.91 -8.90 -6.53
N GLY A 293 -16.35 -9.03 -5.27
CA GLY A 293 -16.71 -7.91 -4.40
C GLY A 293 -15.54 -6.96 -4.21
N LEU A 294 -15.80 -5.65 -4.32
CA LEU A 294 -14.81 -4.61 -4.11
C LEU A 294 -14.72 -4.29 -2.61
N MET A 295 -13.51 -4.27 -2.08
CA MET A 295 -13.23 -3.97 -0.67
C MET A 295 -12.23 -2.85 -0.57
N MET A 296 -12.24 -2.14 0.54
CA MET A 296 -11.14 -1.30 0.99
C MET A 296 -10.69 -1.79 2.36
N VAL A 297 -9.38 -1.87 2.56
CA VAL A 297 -8.78 -1.99 3.88
C VAL A 297 -8.08 -0.68 4.22
N LEU A 298 -8.17 -0.23 5.47
CA LEU A 298 -7.44 0.93 5.97
C LEU A 298 -7.13 0.74 7.45
N HIS A 299 -6.34 1.64 8.04
CA HIS A 299 -6.10 1.62 9.47
C HIS A 299 -6.99 2.60 10.22
N ARG A 300 -7.44 2.22 11.43
CA ARG A 300 -8.15 3.08 12.39
C ARG A 300 -7.97 2.56 13.83
N PRO A 301 -7.82 3.42 14.84
CA PRO A 301 -7.40 4.84 14.73
C PRO A 301 -5.93 4.95 14.27
N PHE A 302 -5.38 6.15 14.14
CA PHE A 302 -3.98 6.36 13.76
C PHE A 302 -3.01 5.78 14.81
N HIS A 303 -3.26 6.06 16.09
CA HIS A 303 -2.48 5.48 17.19
C HIS A 303 -3.05 4.14 17.64
N ASN A 304 -2.19 3.14 17.87
CA ASN A 304 -2.61 1.76 18.15
C ASN A 304 -3.55 1.21 17.06
N ALA A 305 -3.15 1.43 15.81
CA ALA A 305 -3.90 1.12 14.61
C ALA A 305 -4.35 -0.34 14.50
N ARG A 306 -5.58 -0.53 14.02
CA ARG A 306 -6.18 -1.81 13.62
C ARG A 306 -6.69 -1.71 12.20
N GLY A 307 -6.74 -2.85 11.51
CA GLY A 307 -7.33 -2.93 10.18
C GLY A 307 -8.85 -2.82 10.26
N LYS A 308 -9.43 -2.07 9.33
CA LYS A 308 -10.87 -2.00 9.09
C LYS A 308 -11.18 -2.33 7.65
N LEU A 309 -12.23 -3.09 7.44
CA LEU A 309 -12.65 -3.55 6.12
C LEU A 309 -13.97 -2.88 5.75
N TYR A 310 -14.04 -2.35 4.53
CA TYR A 310 -15.23 -1.73 3.99
C TYR A 310 -15.63 -2.43 2.71
N GLU A 311 -16.91 -2.75 2.56
CA GLU A 311 -17.47 -3.11 1.28
C GLU A 311 -17.60 -1.83 0.44
N MET A 312 -17.08 -1.89 -0.78
CA MET A 312 -17.00 -0.74 -1.67
C MET A 312 -17.86 -0.97 -2.92
N ARG A 313 -18.27 0.12 -3.54
CA ARG A 313 -18.93 0.12 -4.85
C ARG A 313 -18.20 1.05 -5.80
N ASP A 314 -17.84 0.52 -6.96
CA ASP A 314 -17.41 1.30 -8.12
C ASP A 314 -18.64 1.93 -8.79
N THR A 315 -18.77 3.25 -8.69
CA THR A 315 -19.92 3.98 -9.24
C THR A 315 -19.74 4.31 -10.72
N GLY A 316 -18.60 3.95 -11.32
CA GLY A 316 -18.16 4.37 -12.65
C GLY A 316 -17.29 5.61 -12.57
N ASP A 317 -17.82 6.71 -12.05
CA ASP A 317 -17.06 7.97 -11.98
C ASP A 317 -16.30 8.19 -10.65
N SER A 318 -16.52 7.32 -9.66
CA SER A 318 -15.82 7.32 -8.37
C SER A 318 -15.95 5.94 -7.68
N VAL A 319 -15.60 5.87 -6.40
CA VAL A 319 -15.92 4.79 -5.48
C VAL A 319 -16.76 5.32 -4.31
N ALA A 320 -17.55 4.44 -3.69
CA ALA A 320 -18.33 4.75 -2.50
C ALA A 320 -18.26 3.60 -1.49
N VAL A 321 -18.25 3.93 -0.20
CA VAL A 321 -18.44 2.96 0.88
C VAL A 321 -19.89 2.50 0.85
N VAL A 322 -20.10 1.18 0.84
CA VAL A 322 -21.41 0.55 1.01
C VAL A 322 -21.71 0.40 2.49
N ARG A 323 -20.79 -0.24 3.23
CA ARG A 323 -20.83 -0.43 4.68
C ARG A 323 -19.44 -0.80 5.22
N GLU A 324 -19.27 -0.71 6.53
CA GLU A 324 -18.14 -1.35 7.21
C GLU A 324 -18.45 -2.86 7.40
N ALA A 325 -17.48 -3.72 7.09
CA ALA A 325 -17.60 -5.17 7.16
C ALA A 325 -17.20 -5.68 8.54
N SER A 326 -17.94 -5.24 9.58
CA SER A 326 -17.65 -5.53 10.99
C SER A 326 -17.63 -7.02 11.32
N GLU A 327 -18.31 -7.84 10.54
CA GLU A 327 -18.29 -9.30 10.67
C GLU A 327 -16.93 -9.92 10.32
N LEU A 328 -16.08 -9.20 9.59
CA LEU A 328 -14.73 -9.59 9.17
C LEU A 328 -13.64 -8.96 10.04
N ASP A 329 -13.77 -7.67 10.37
CA ASP A 329 -12.74 -6.94 11.13
C ASP A 329 -12.99 -6.87 12.64
N GLY A 330 -14.14 -7.33 13.12
CA GLY A 330 -14.50 -7.40 14.54
C GLY A 330 -14.80 -6.05 15.20
N GLU A 331 -15.06 -4.99 14.43
CA GLU A 331 -15.51 -3.70 14.98
C GLU A 331 -16.87 -3.80 15.69
N THR A 332 -16.97 -3.20 16.87
CA THR A 332 -18.22 -3.13 17.64
C THR A 332 -18.95 -1.80 17.48
N HIS A 333 -18.25 -0.76 17.01
CA HIS A 333 -18.79 0.58 16.74
C HIS A 333 -18.44 1.04 15.32
N PRO A 334 -19.12 0.53 14.28
CA PRO A 334 -18.80 0.83 12.90
C PRO A 334 -19.06 2.31 12.57
N THR A 335 -18.26 2.86 11.68
CA THR A 335 -18.37 4.26 11.21
C THR A 335 -19.37 4.43 10.07
N HIS A 336 -19.72 3.34 9.41
CA HIS A 336 -20.66 3.30 8.29
C HIS A 336 -21.61 2.12 8.52
N GLY A 337 -22.91 2.33 8.24
CA GLY A 337 -24.06 1.49 8.64
C GLY A 337 -23.78 -0.01 8.81
N GLY A 338 -24.24 -0.55 9.94
CA GLY A 338 -24.23 -1.99 10.24
C GLY A 338 -25.37 -2.76 9.60
#